data_AF-A0AAV0Z1U9-F1
#
_entry.id   AF-A0AAV0Z1U9-F1
#
_cell.length_a   1.000
_cell.length_b   1.000
_cell.length_c   1.000
_cell.angle_alpha   90.00
_cell.angle_beta   90.00
_cell.angle_gamma   90.00
#
_symmetry.space_group_name_H-M   'P 1'
#
loop_
_entity.id
_entity.type
_entity.pdbx_description
1 polymer ?
#
loop_
_entity_poly.entity_id
_entity_poly.type
_entity_poly.pdbx_seq_one_letter_code
_entity_poly.pdbx_strand_id
1 'polypeptide(L)'
;MQAAYKIYFQDEGEKFTFEAAWRLLKDEPKWLAGSSEASTKRRKNSTSGAYSSPSNPLTPTSSEYDPSSPTLSGRPIGQKEAKRKEKEKLVEMSYTPNVKYGSLKDDLKMKINLMSMFAQDYARSEGEKLEIERKKVDAKIKKAAIAEERLKMNDLQILSKDTSNMDARQLQAHEILCDMIREKYGIN
;
A
#
# COMPACT_ATOMS: atom_id res chain seq x y z
N MET A 1 -22.01 -5.91 4.40
CA MET A 1 -21.00 -5.08 3.72
C MET A 1 -21.44 -3.61 3.57
N GLN A 2 -22.65 -3.32 3.10
CA GLN A 2 -23.10 -1.92 2.91
C GLN A 2 -23.08 -1.06 4.19
N ALA A 3 -23.38 -1.63 5.35
CA ALA A 3 -23.29 -0.93 6.64
C ALA A 3 -21.86 -0.47 6.97
N ALA A 4 -20.84 -1.30 6.70
CA ALA A 4 -19.45 -0.95 6.95
C ALA A 4 -18.93 0.15 6.02
N TYR A 5 -19.32 0.10 4.74
CA TYR A 5 -18.98 1.16 3.79
C TYR A 5 -19.61 2.51 4.14
N LYS A 6 -20.81 2.49 4.73
CA LYS A 6 -21.47 3.71 5.19
C LYS A 6 -20.74 4.37 6.36
N ILE A 7 -20.22 3.57 7.30
CA ILE A 7 -19.44 4.07 8.44
C ILE A 7 -18.11 4.65 7.95
N TYR A 8 -17.37 3.91 7.11
CA TYR A 8 -16.10 4.39 6.56
C TYR A 8 -16.25 5.71 5.78
N PHE A 9 -17.30 5.82 4.96
CA PHE A 9 -17.57 7.05 4.20
C PHE A 9 -17.95 8.23 5.10
N GLN A 10 -18.58 7.99 6.25
CA GLN A 10 -18.90 9.05 7.21
C GLN A 10 -17.65 9.61 7.89
N ASP A 11 -16.67 8.75 8.18
CA ASP A 11 -15.45 9.14 8.89
C ASP A 11 -14.41 9.76 7.94
N GLU A 12 -14.22 9.18 6.75
CA GLU A 12 -13.15 9.55 5.82
C GLU A 12 -13.62 10.47 4.68
N GLY A 13 -14.93 10.56 4.43
CA GLY A 13 -15.51 11.35 3.32
C GLY A 13 -15.24 10.78 1.92
N GLU A 14 -14.44 9.71 1.82
CA GLU A 14 -14.09 9.06 0.56
C GLU A 14 -14.53 7.58 0.54
N LYS A 15 -14.68 7.05 -0.68
CA LYS A 15 -15.02 5.64 -0.88
C LYS A 15 -13.77 4.78 -0.69
N PHE A 16 -13.92 3.61 -0.08
CA PHE A 16 -12.81 2.69 0.16
C PHE A 16 -12.14 2.26 -1.17
N THR A 17 -10.89 2.67 -1.36
CA THR A 17 -10.15 2.52 -2.63
C THR A 17 -9.59 1.12 -2.84
N PHE A 18 -9.37 0.35 -1.77
CA PHE A 18 -8.76 -0.99 -1.82
C PHE A 18 -9.78 -2.13 -1.83
N GLU A 19 -11.03 -1.87 -2.19
CA GLU A 19 -12.08 -2.90 -2.22
C GLU A 19 -11.69 -4.08 -3.13
N ALA A 20 -11.10 -3.80 -4.29
CA ALA A 20 -10.68 -4.82 -5.24
C ALA A 20 -9.57 -5.71 -4.66
N ALA A 21 -8.56 -5.11 -4.01
CA ALA A 21 -7.47 -5.85 -3.37
C ALA A 21 -7.98 -6.70 -2.19
N TRP A 22 -8.87 -6.13 -1.37
CA TRP A 22 -9.50 -6.86 -0.27
C TRP A 22 -10.26 -8.11 -0.73
N ARG A 23 -11.02 -8.00 -1.82
CA ARG A 23 -11.77 -9.15 -2.38
C ARG A 23 -10.86 -10.29 -2.83
N LEU A 24 -9.65 -9.99 -3.32
CA LEU A 24 -8.67 -11.00 -3.72
C LEU A 24 -7.97 -11.64 -2.52
N LEU A 25 -7.68 -10.85 -1.49
CA LEU A 25 -6.85 -11.27 -0.36
C LEU A 25 -7.63 -11.94 0.77
N LYS A 26 -8.93 -11.65 0.93
CA LYS A 26 -9.72 -12.11 2.10
C LYS A 26 -9.80 -13.64 2.21
N ASP A 27 -9.73 -14.35 1.09
CA ASP A 27 -9.88 -15.81 1.02
C ASP A 27 -8.53 -16.54 0.97
N GLU A 28 -7.42 -15.82 1.13
CA GLU A 28 -6.08 -16.42 1.18
C GLU A 28 -5.93 -17.34 2.41
N PRO A 29 -5.36 -18.55 2.26
CA PRO A 29 -5.30 -19.56 3.32
C PRO A 29 -4.51 -19.10 4.55
N LYS A 30 -3.56 -18.17 4.39
CA LYS A 30 -2.83 -17.54 5.51
C LYS A 30 -3.72 -16.75 6.48
N TRP A 31 -4.91 -16.33 6.04
CA TRP A 31 -5.87 -15.59 6.87
C TRP A 31 -7.06 -16.45 7.30
N LEU A 32 -7.33 -17.56 6.59
CA LEU A 32 -8.37 -18.52 6.92
C LEU A 32 -7.91 -19.59 7.93
N ALA A 33 -6.60 -19.84 8.01
CA ALA A 33 -6.03 -20.70 9.03
C ALA A 33 -6.22 -20.03 10.40
N GLY A 34 -7.30 -20.40 11.09
CA GLY A 34 -7.44 -20.14 12.51
C GLY A 34 -6.17 -20.59 13.19
N SER A 35 -5.46 -19.63 13.80
CA SER A 35 -4.19 -19.79 14.52
C SER A 35 -4.18 -21.07 15.37
N SER A 36 -3.79 -22.19 14.76
CA SER A 36 -3.68 -23.49 15.40
C SER A 36 -2.48 -24.28 14.85
N GLU A 37 -1.46 -23.56 14.41
CA GLU A 37 -0.11 -24.12 14.49
C GLU A 37 0.43 -23.76 15.87
N ALA A 38 0.63 -24.80 16.69
CA ALA A 38 1.12 -24.75 18.04
C ALA A 38 2.32 -23.80 18.17
N SER A 39 2.07 -22.57 18.59
CA SER A 39 3.11 -21.61 18.92
C SER A 39 3.78 -22.05 20.21
N THR A 40 4.93 -22.70 20.09
CA THR A 40 5.82 -23.07 21.20
C THR A 40 6.51 -21.82 21.78
N LYS A 41 5.73 -20.82 22.19
CA LYS A 41 6.19 -19.70 23.01
C LYS A 41 5.45 -19.75 24.34
N ARG A 42 6.07 -20.44 25.30
CA ARG A 42 5.76 -20.37 26.73
C ARG A 42 5.79 -18.90 27.17
N ARG A 43 4.63 -18.26 27.29
CA ARG A 43 4.47 -17.02 28.06
C ARG A 43 4.05 -17.42 29.48
N LYS A 44 4.94 -17.19 30.44
CA LYS A 44 4.57 -17.19 31.87
C LYS A 44 4.00 -15.80 32.18
N ASN A 45 2.70 -15.73 32.42
CA ASN A 45 2.06 -14.67 33.16
C ASN A 45 1.66 -15.25 34.52
N SER A 46 2.42 -14.92 35.57
CA SER A 46 1.93 -15.09 36.94
C SER A 46 2.52 -13.98 37.81
N THR A 47 1.63 -13.04 38.11
CA THR A 47 1.78 -11.90 39.02
C THR A 47 1.56 -12.38 40.46
N SER A 48 2.50 -13.13 41.01
CA SER A 48 2.58 -13.35 42.46
C SER A 48 4.01 -13.74 42.82
N GLY A 49 4.78 -12.75 43.24
CA GLY A 49 6.13 -12.96 43.77
C GLY A 49 6.11 -13.65 45.13
N ALA A 50 7.13 -14.45 45.38
CA ALA A 50 7.65 -14.71 46.73
C ALA A 50 9.12 -15.15 46.59
N TYR A 51 10.03 -14.36 47.16
CA TYR A 51 11.45 -14.68 47.34
C TYR A 51 11.66 -15.30 48.72
N SER A 52 12.58 -16.28 48.81
CA SER A 52 13.42 -16.64 49.97
C SER A 52 14.27 -17.85 49.53
N SER A 53 15.56 -17.76 49.18
CA SER A 53 16.81 -17.50 49.94
C SER A 53 17.69 -18.77 49.97
N PRO A 54 19.03 -18.65 50.05
CA PRO A 54 20.00 -19.59 49.47
C PRO A 54 20.65 -20.54 50.48
N SER A 55 21.11 -21.72 50.02
CA SER A 55 22.01 -22.59 50.80
C SER A 55 22.70 -23.62 49.89
N ASN A 56 24.01 -23.47 49.69
CA ASN A 56 24.88 -24.52 49.11
C ASN A 56 25.03 -25.68 50.10
N PRO A 57 25.44 -26.88 49.63
CA PRO A 57 26.63 -27.46 50.24
C PRO A 57 27.65 -28.03 49.24
N LEU A 58 28.86 -28.16 49.76
CA LEU A 58 30.14 -28.45 49.11
C LEU A 58 30.27 -29.88 48.53
N THR A 59 31.12 -29.99 47.52
CA THR A 59 31.82 -31.20 47.07
C THR A 59 32.55 -31.93 48.19
N PRO A 60 32.55 -33.27 48.18
CA PRO A 60 33.72 -34.05 48.60
C PRO A 60 34.26 -34.92 47.45
N THR A 61 35.53 -34.70 47.17
CA THR A 61 36.47 -35.59 46.48
C THR A 61 36.80 -36.79 47.37
N SER A 62 36.72 -38.03 46.86
CA SER A 62 37.53 -39.22 47.21
C SER A 62 36.90 -40.44 46.52
N SER A 63 37.41 -40.91 45.37
CA SER A 63 38.45 -41.96 45.23
C SER A 63 38.15 -43.25 45.99
N GLU A 64 37.49 -44.21 45.36
CA GLU A 64 37.79 -45.63 45.59
C GLU A 64 37.28 -46.50 44.43
N TYR A 65 38.09 -47.52 44.15
CA TYR A 65 38.15 -48.38 42.98
C TYR A 65 37.60 -49.75 43.38
N ASP A 66 36.69 -50.32 42.60
CA ASP A 66 36.40 -51.76 42.66
C ASP A 66 36.07 -52.31 41.25
N PRO A 67 36.85 -53.28 40.72
CA PRO A 67 36.69 -53.82 39.38
C PRO A 67 36.04 -55.21 39.41
N SER A 68 34.78 -55.36 38.96
CA SER A 68 34.26 -56.64 38.43
C SER A 68 32.87 -56.55 37.77
N SER A 69 32.78 -57.13 36.56
CA SER A 69 31.60 -57.57 35.79
C SER A 69 30.95 -56.66 34.71
N PRO A 70 30.46 -57.25 33.59
CA PRO A 70 30.63 -56.68 32.25
C PRO A 70 29.33 -56.49 31.41
N THR A 71 29.47 -55.63 30.39
CA THR A 71 28.72 -55.59 29.09
C THR A 71 27.30 -55.00 29.02
N LEU A 72 27.12 -54.19 27.94
CA LEU A 72 25.90 -53.82 27.21
C LEU A 72 25.08 -52.60 27.68
N SER A 73 25.26 -51.46 27.01
CA SER A 73 24.19 -50.81 26.23
C SER A 73 24.72 -49.61 25.45
N GLY A 74 24.46 -49.61 24.15
CA GLY A 74 24.90 -48.59 23.20
C GLY A 74 24.35 -47.21 23.55
N ARG A 75 25.25 -46.23 23.58
CA ARG A 75 24.88 -44.80 23.50
C ARG A 75 25.23 -44.31 22.10
N PRO A 76 24.32 -43.59 21.42
CA PRO A 76 24.62 -43.00 20.12
C PRO A 76 25.76 -41.99 20.26
N ILE A 77 26.60 -41.93 19.22
CA ILE A 77 27.78 -41.08 19.21
C ILE A 77 27.38 -39.61 19.43
N GLY A 78 28.03 -38.97 20.40
CA GLY A 78 27.68 -37.60 20.78
C GLY A 78 27.98 -36.61 19.64
N GLN A 79 27.12 -35.61 19.48
CA GLN A 79 27.20 -34.56 18.46
C GLN A 79 28.56 -33.84 18.36
N LYS A 80 29.41 -33.95 19.39
CA LYS A 80 30.74 -33.33 19.42
C LYS A 80 31.78 -34.06 18.56
N GLU A 81 31.65 -35.37 18.35
CA GLU A 81 32.58 -36.13 17.50
C GLU A 81 32.23 -35.98 16.00
N ALA A 82 30.93 -35.95 15.66
CA ALA A 82 30.46 -35.66 14.30
C ALA A 82 30.95 -34.30 13.80
N LYS A 83 30.96 -33.28 14.68
CA LYS A 83 31.53 -31.95 14.38
C LYS A 83 33.04 -31.94 14.16
N ARG A 84 33.79 -32.91 14.71
CA ARG A 84 35.25 -32.98 14.53
C ARG A 84 35.62 -33.64 13.20
N LYS A 85 34.82 -34.59 12.72
CA LYS A 85 34.99 -35.23 11.38
C LYS A 85 34.58 -34.32 10.22
N GLU A 86 33.68 -33.36 10.44
CA GLU A 86 33.32 -32.35 9.42
C GLU A 86 34.47 -31.35 9.16
N LYS A 87 35.32 -31.10 10.15
CA LYS A 87 36.43 -30.13 10.05
C LYS A 87 37.65 -30.67 9.29
N GLU A 88 37.76 -31.99 9.10
CA GLU A 88 38.87 -32.61 8.35
C GLU A 88 38.58 -32.77 6.85
N LYS A 89 37.35 -32.53 6.38
CA LYS A 89 37.00 -32.62 4.95
C LYS A 89 37.13 -31.30 4.18
N LEU A 90 37.90 -30.34 4.71
CA LEU A 90 38.07 -28.99 4.16
C LEU A 90 39.46 -28.75 3.52
N VAL A 91 40.20 -29.81 3.18
CA VAL A 91 41.50 -29.67 2.47
C VAL A 91 41.46 -30.24 1.05
N GLU A 92 40.34 -30.79 0.59
CA GLU A 92 40.21 -31.21 -0.81
C GLU A 92 38.86 -30.79 -1.39
N MET A 93 38.72 -29.50 -1.68
CA MET A 93 37.83 -29.06 -2.74
C MET A 93 38.53 -27.95 -3.50
N SER A 94 38.95 -28.32 -4.70
CA SER A 94 39.65 -27.52 -5.67
C SER A 94 39.01 -26.15 -5.88
N TYR A 95 39.92 -25.17 -5.96
CA TYR A 95 39.75 -23.81 -6.43
C TYR A 95 38.77 -23.68 -7.62
N THR A 96 37.58 -23.11 -7.38
CA THR A 96 36.78 -22.46 -8.44
C THR A 96 36.23 -21.11 -7.94
N PRO A 97 37.00 -20.01 -8.07
CA PRO A 97 36.56 -18.69 -7.60
C PRO A 97 35.55 -17.99 -8.51
N ASN A 98 35.24 -18.52 -9.70
CA ASN A 98 34.67 -17.68 -10.77
C ASN A 98 33.15 -17.87 -11.03
N VAL A 99 32.49 -18.89 -10.48
CA VAL A 99 31.11 -19.20 -10.88
C VAL A 99 30.03 -18.42 -10.08
N LYS A 100 30.34 -17.96 -8.86
CA LYS A 100 29.37 -17.27 -7.98
C LYS A 100 29.31 -15.75 -8.14
N TYR A 101 30.37 -15.12 -8.65
CA TYR A 101 30.45 -13.66 -8.82
C TYR A 101 29.69 -13.15 -10.05
N GLY A 102 29.56 -13.95 -11.11
CA GLY A 102 28.76 -13.61 -12.28
C GLY A 102 27.27 -13.49 -11.94
N SER A 103 26.74 -14.50 -11.24
CA SER A 103 25.32 -14.56 -10.86
C SER A 103 24.86 -13.39 -9.97
N LEU A 104 25.69 -12.91 -9.04
CA LEU A 104 25.35 -11.73 -8.22
C LEU A 104 25.35 -10.42 -9.03
N LYS A 105 26.23 -10.29 -10.03
CA LYS A 105 26.24 -9.12 -10.94
C LYS A 105 25.02 -9.11 -11.84
N ASP A 106 24.61 -10.28 -12.32
CA ASP A 106 23.42 -10.43 -13.15
C ASP A 106 22.13 -10.11 -12.37
N ASP A 107 22.05 -10.56 -11.12
CA ASP A 107 20.92 -10.26 -10.23
C ASP A 107 20.84 -8.76 -9.88
N LEU A 108 21.97 -8.13 -9.56
CA LEU A 108 22.04 -6.68 -9.34
C LEU A 108 21.64 -5.89 -10.60
N LYS A 109 22.09 -6.34 -11.79
CA LYS A 109 21.73 -5.71 -13.06
C LYS A 109 20.23 -5.83 -13.35
N MET A 110 19.63 -6.99 -13.10
CA MET A 110 18.18 -7.18 -13.21
C MET A 110 17.42 -6.27 -12.25
N LYS A 111 17.88 -6.16 -11.00
CA LYS A 111 17.27 -5.28 -10.01
C LYS A 111 17.36 -3.80 -10.39
N ILE A 112 18.50 -3.36 -10.93
CA ILE A 112 18.67 -1.99 -11.44
C ILE A 112 17.74 -1.72 -12.61
N ASN A 113 17.65 -2.65 -13.57
CA ASN A 113 16.75 -2.51 -14.72
C ASN A 113 15.28 -2.44 -14.29
N LEU A 114 14.88 -3.30 -13.36
CA LEU A 114 13.52 -3.32 -12.81
C LEU A 114 13.19 -2.00 -12.10
N MET A 115 14.11 -1.50 -11.28
CA MET A 115 13.93 -0.23 -10.58
C MET A 115 13.88 0.96 -11.56
N SER A 116 14.68 0.93 -12.62
CA SER A 116 14.61 1.93 -13.70
C SER A 116 13.28 1.88 -14.46
N MET A 117 12.72 0.70 -14.69
CA MET A 117 11.43 0.53 -15.37
C MET A 117 10.29 1.11 -14.52
N PHE A 118 10.24 0.79 -13.22
CA PHE A 118 9.25 1.36 -12.31
C PHE A 118 9.36 2.89 -12.20
N ALA A 119 10.57 3.44 -12.17
CA ALA A 119 10.76 4.88 -12.14
C ALA A 119 10.21 5.57 -13.41
N GLN A 120 10.40 4.95 -14.58
CA GLN A 120 9.85 5.44 -15.84
C GLN A 120 8.32 5.33 -15.88
N ASP A 121 7.75 4.22 -15.44
CA ASP A 121 6.30 4.01 -15.42
C ASP A 121 5.61 4.98 -14.47
N TYR A 122 6.21 5.23 -13.30
CA TYR A 122 5.71 6.22 -12.35
C TYR A 122 5.71 7.63 -12.97
N ALA A 123 6.84 8.05 -13.55
CA ALA A 123 6.94 9.34 -14.23
C ALA A 123 5.93 9.50 -15.37
N ARG A 124 5.69 8.42 -16.13
CA ARG A 124 4.67 8.39 -17.18
C ARG A 124 3.26 8.54 -16.62
N SER A 125 2.92 7.78 -15.57
CA SER A 125 1.58 7.81 -14.96
C SER A 125 1.26 9.19 -14.36
N GLU A 126 2.23 9.84 -13.71
CA GLU A 126 2.07 11.18 -13.18
C GLU A 126 1.92 12.21 -14.33
N GLY A 127 2.70 12.06 -15.40
CA GLY A 127 2.58 12.90 -16.60
C GLY A 127 1.21 12.76 -17.28
N GLU A 128 0.70 11.54 -17.44
CA GLU A 128 -0.61 11.29 -18.03
C GLU A 128 -1.74 11.88 -17.17
N LYS A 129 -1.65 11.72 -15.84
CA LYS A 129 -2.62 12.30 -14.90
C LYS A 129 -2.66 13.83 -15.00
N LEU A 130 -1.50 14.49 -15.08
CA LEU A 130 -1.41 15.93 -15.26
C LEU A 130 -2.00 16.39 -16.60
N GLU A 131 -1.72 15.67 -17.69
CA GLU A 131 -2.26 16.00 -19.01
C GLU A 131 -3.77 15.80 -19.08
N ILE A 132 -4.32 14.77 -18.42
CA ILE A 132 -5.77 14.57 -18.28
C ILE A 132 -6.41 15.73 -17.53
N GLU A 133 -5.83 16.16 -16.40
CA GLU A 133 -6.36 17.30 -15.64
C GLU A 133 -6.29 18.60 -16.45
N ARG A 134 -5.19 18.85 -17.15
CA ARG A 134 -5.07 20.00 -18.07
C ARG A 134 -6.15 19.97 -19.14
N LYS A 135 -6.35 18.84 -19.82
CA LYS A 135 -7.42 18.69 -20.84
C LYS A 135 -8.81 18.91 -20.25
N LYS A 136 -9.08 18.46 -19.02
CA LYS A 136 -10.35 18.72 -18.34
C LYS A 136 -10.54 20.21 -18.05
N VAL A 137 -9.51 20.91 -17.59
CA VAL A 137 -9.55 22.37 -17.35
C VAL A 137 -9.80 23.11 -18.66
N ASP A 138 -9.06 22.80 -19.71
CA ASP A 138 -9.23 23.42 -21.03
C ASP A 138 -10.64 23.20 -21.60
N ALA A 139 -11.17 21.98 -21.45
CA ALA A 139 -12.54 21.67 -21.87
C ALA A 139 -13.59 22.46 -21.07
N LYS A 140 -13.40 22.65 -19.76
CA LYS A 140 -14.29 23.47 -18.93
C LYS A 140 -14.25 24.94 -19.35
N ILE A 141 -13.06 25.49 -19.60
CA ILE A 141 -12.90 26.87 -20.07
C ILE A 141 -13.59 27.06 -21.42
N LYS A 142 -13.36 26.17 -22.38
CA LYS A 142 -14.03 26.22 -23.70
C LYS A 142 -15.55 26.14 -23.57
N LYS A 143 -16.06 25.25 -22.71
CA LYS A 143 -17.50 25.11 -22.48
C LYS A 143 -18.11 26.38 -21.86
N ALA A 144 -17.40 27.01 -20.91
CA ALA A 144 -17.83 28.25 -20.29
C ALA A 144 -17.86 29.40 -21.31
N ALA A 145 -16.82 29.54 -22.15
CA ALA A 145 -16.77 30.54 -23.20
C ALA A 145 -17.92 30.39 -24.21
N ILE A 146 -18.21 29.16 -24.66
CA ILE A 146 -19.34 28.88 -25.57
C ILE A 146 -20.68 29.22 -24.89
N ALA A 147 -20.84 28.92 -23.60
CA ALA A 147 -22.06 29.24 -22.86
C ALA A 147 -22.25 30.76 -22.72
N GLU A 148 -21.18 31.50 -22.45
CA GLU A 148 -21.19 32.96 -22.36
C GLU A 148 -21.53 33.60 -23.71
N GLU A 149 -20.93 33.14 -24.81
CA GLU A 149 -21.25 33.60 -26.15
C GLU A 149 -22.72 33.34 -26.50
N ARG A 150 -23.24 32.17 -26.15
CA ARG A 150 -24.67 31.85 -26.34
C ARG A 150 -25.59 32.79 -25.54
N LEU A 151 -25.24 33.12 -24.30
CA LEU A 151 -25.99 34.08 -23.50
C LEU A 151 -25.94 35.46 -24.15
N LYS A 152 -24.77 35.90 -24.62
CA LYS A 152 -24.61 37.18 -25.33
C LYS A 152 -25.46 37.24 -26.60
N MET A 153 -25.49 36.16 -27.38
CA MET A 153 -26.36 36.07 -28.57
C MET A 153 -27.84 36.15 -28.21
N ASN A 154 -28.27 35.51 -27.11
CA ASN A 154 -29.65 35.60 -26.66
C ASN A 154 -30.02 37.02 -26.20
N ASP A 155 -29.14 37.68 -25.46
CA ASP A 155 -29.32 39.06 -25.01
C ASP A 155 -29.44 40.03 -26.21
N LEU A 156 -28.59 39.87 -27.22
CA LEU A 156 -28.67 40.65 -28.46
C LEU A 156 -29.99 40.41 -29.21
N GLN A 157 -30.47 39.16 -29.23
CA GLN A 157 -31.76 38.82 -29.84
C GLN A 157 -32.93 39.48 -29.10
N ILE A 158 -32.85 39.63 -27.77
CA ILE A 158 -33.84 40.34 -26.97
C ILE A 158 -33.84 41.83 -27.31
N LEU A 159 -32.66 42.45 -27.38
CA LEU A 159 -32.51 43.86 -27.75
C LEU A 159 -33.07 44.16 -29.15
N SER A 160 -32.86 43.26 -30.11
CA SER A 160 -33.29 43.46 -31.50
C SER A 160 -34.71 42.96 -31.81
N LYS A 161 -35.48 42.58 -30.80
CA LYS A 161 -36.81 41.99 -31.01
C LYS A 161 -37.81 43.07 -31.45
N ASP A 162 -38.60 42.76 -32.48
CA ASP A 162 -39.69 43.64 -32.92
C ASP A 162 -40.78 43.74 -31.84
N THR A 163 -41.13 44.98 -31.49
CA THR A 163 -42.11 45.34 -30.46
C THR A 163 -43.45 45.79 -31.05
N SER A 164 -43.58 45.85 -32.38
CA SER A 164 -44.78 46.34 -33.08
C SER A 164 -46.08 45.59 -32.71
N ASN A 165 -45.96 44.33 -32.28
CA ASN A 165 -47.08 43.46 -31.89
C ASN A 165 -47.15 43.18 -30.38
N MET A 166 -46.43 43.94 -29.54
CA MET A 166 -46.47 43.77 -28.08
C MET A 166 -47.57 44.60 -27.44
N ASP A 167 -48.24 44.05 -26.42
CA ASP A 167 -49.15 44.83 -25.58
C ASP A 167 -48.37 45.76 -24.61
N ALA A 168 -49.06 46.71 -23.96
CA ALA A 168 -48.41 47.70 -23.10
C ALA A 168 -47.64 47.08 -21.91
N ARG A 169 -48.09 45.95 -21.36
CA ARG A 169 -47.39 45.27 -20.26
C ARG A 169 -46.15 44.54 -20.76
N GLN A 170 -46.25 43.93 -21.94
CA GLN A 170 -45.13 43.27 -22.61
C GLN A 170 -44.05 44.28 -23.03
N LEU A 171 -44.46 45.45 -23.53
CA LEU A 171 -43.55 46.54 -23.90
C LEU A 171 -42.75 47.02 -22.69
N GLN A 172 -43.41 47.27 -21.56
CA GLN A 172 -42.76 47.66 -20.31
C GLN A 172 -41.78 46.60 -19.81
N ALA A 173 -42.15 45.32 -19.86
CA ALA A 173 -41.28 44.22 -19.46
C ALA A 173 -40.06 44.07 -20.40
N HIS A 174 -40.26 44.28 -21.70
CA HIS A 174 -39.19 44.28 -22.70
C HIS A 174 -38.22 45.43 -22.47
N GLU A 175 -38.72 46.64 -22.20
CA GLU A 175 -37.90 47.81 -21.87
C GLU A 175 -37.01 47.58 -20.65
N ILE A 176 -37.57 47.05 -19.55
CA ILE A 176 -36.81 46.69 -18.34
C ILE A 176 -35.70 45.68 -18.66
N LEU A 177 -36.00 44.64 -19.44
CA LEU A 177 -34.99 43.65 -19.85
C LEU A 177 -33.90 44.29 -20.71
N CYS A 178 -34.26 45.18 -21.63
CA CYS A 178 -33.30 45.88 -22.47
C CYS A 178 -32.39 46.82 -21.66
N ASP A 179 -32.90 47.47 -20.63
CA ASP A 179 -32.10 48.31 -19.73
C ASP A 179 -31.10 47.45 -18.93
N MET A 180 -31.56 46.33 -18.36
CA MET A 180 -30.68 45.38 -17.66
C MET A 180 -29.55 44.85 -18.55
N ILE A 181 -29.86 44.54 -19.81
CA ILE A 181 -28.87 44.07 -20.79
C ILE A 181 -27.89 45.19 -21.15
N ARG A 182 -28.38 46.42 -21.37
CA ARG A 182 -27.55 47.60 -21.66
C ARG A 182 -26.58 47.89 -20.51
N GLU A 183 -27.05 47.84 -19.27
CA GLU A 183 -26.22 47.98 -18.07
C GLU A 183 -25.15 46.88 -17.99
N LYS A 184 -25.53 45.61 -18.19
CA LYS A 184 -24.62 44.45 -18.19
C LYS A 184 -23.44 44.61 -19.16
N TYR A 185 -23.66 45.24 -20.31
CA TYR A 185 -22.64 45.43 -21.35
C TYR A 185 -22.05 46.86 -21.41
N GLY A 186 -22.50 47.78 -20.55
CA GLY A 186 -22.04 49.18 -20.56
C GLY A 186 -22.42 49.96 -21.82
N ILE A 187 -23.55 49.62 -22.44
CA ILE A 187 -24.07 50.28 -23.64
C ILE A 187 -25.08 51.34 -23.18
N ASN A 188 -24.61 52.55 -22.89
CA ASN A 188 -25.47 53.71 -22.61
C ASN A 188 -25.97 54.37 -23.89
#